data_AF-A0A101BDK6-F1
#
_entry.id   AF-A0A101BDK6-F1
#
_cell.length_a   1.000
_cell.length_b   1.000
_cell.length_c   1.000
_cell.angle_alpha   90.00
_cell.angle_beta   90.00
_cell.angle_gamma   90.00
#
_symmetry.space_group_name_H-M   'P 1'
#
loop_
_entity.id
_entity.type
_entity.pdbx_description
1 polymer ?
#
loop_
_entity_poly.entity_id
_entity_poly.type
_entity_poly.pdbx_seq_one_letter_code
_entity_poly.pdbx_strand_id
1 'polypeptide(L)' 'MEGYQAYMITSWLNNRAQCQCGYEGKRRWFRGNAVIDVIEHCQLTKHKPVGLPARKSQLQAL' A
#
# COMPACT_ATOMS: atom_id res chain seq x y z
N MET A 1 -8.48 13.72 17.00
CA MET A 1 -7.59 12.66 16.48
C MET A 1 -7.64 12.71 14.97
N GLU A 2 -6.76 13.46 14.32
CA GLU A 2 -6.63 13.41 12.86
C GLU A 2 -5.81 12.17 12.49
N GLY A 3 -6.50 11.03 12.41
CA GLY A 3 -5.90 9.79 11.93
C GLY A 3 -5.66 9.89 10.43
N TYR A 4 -4.44 9.61 9.98
CA TYR A 4 -4.13 9.50 8.55
C TYR A 4 -4.95 8.36 7.92
N GLN A 5 -6.02 8.70 7.21
CA GLN A 5 -6.80 7.76 6.42
C GLN A 5 -6.13 7.60 5.05
N ALA A 6 -5.67 6.38 4.75
CA ALA A 6 -5.16 6.01 3.44
C ALA A 6 -6.06 4.90 2.88
N TYR A 7 -6.71 5.17 1.75
CA TYR A 7 -7.57 4.22 1.06
C TYR A 7 -6.77 3.57 -0.07
N MET A 8 -6.59 2.26 -0.01
CA MET A 8 -5.98 1.49 -1.10
C MET A 8 -7.08 1.01 -2.04
N ILE A 9 -6.92 1.21 -3.35
CA ILE A 9 -7.87 0.70 -4.34
C ILE A 9 -7.59 -0.80 -4.51
N THR A 10 -8.28 -1.61 -3.69
CA THR A 10 -8.05 -3.06 -3.51
C THR A 10 -8.30 -3.91 -4.76
N SER A 11 -9.02 -3.40 -5.77
CA SER A 11 -9.30 -4.12 -7.01
C SER A 11 -8.08 -4.36 -7.91
N TRP A 12 -7.04 -3.51 -7.81
CA TRP A 12 -5.88 -3.53 -8.71
C TRP A 12 -4.89 -4.65 -8.39
N LEU A 13 -4.99 -5.23 -7.21
CA LEU A 13 -4.01 -6.17 -6.70
C LEU A 13 -4.20 -7.61 -7.23
N ASN A 14 -5.28 -7.94 -7.93
CA ASN A 14 -5.57 -9.31 -8.42
C ASN A 14 -5.36 -10.40 -7.34
N ASN A 15 -5.76 -10.08 -6.11
CA ASN A 15 -5.53 -10.88 -4.90
C ASN A 15 -4.04 -11.19 -4.64
N ARG A 16 -3.14 -10.27 -4.98
CA ARG A 16 -1.70 -10.39 -4.82
C ARG A 16 -1.14 -9.10 -4.23
N ALA A 17 -0.19 -9.20 -3.32
CA ALA A 17 0.45 -8.02 -2.78
C ALA A 17 1.34 -7.34 -3.83
N GLN A 18 1.23 -6.02 -4.00
CA GLN A 18 2.15 -5.25 -4.85
C GLN A 18 2.62 -3.95 -4.17
N CYS A 19 3.91 -3.68 -4.30
CA CYS A 19 4.56 -2.48 -3.78
C CYS A 19 5.26 -1.70 -4.90
N GLN A 20 5.39 -0.38 -4.76
CA GLN A 20 6.06 0.48 -5.74
C GLN A 20 7.55 0.14 -5.92
N CYS A 21 8.16 -0.52 -4.94
CA CYS A 21 9.54 -0.99 -5.04
C CYS A 21 9.71 -2.24 -5.95
N GLY A 22 8.64 -2.72 -6.59
CA GLY A 22 8.66 -3.92 -7.42
C GLY A 22 8.39 -5.23 -6.67
N TYR A 23 8.10 -5.18 -5.36
CA TYR A 23 7.72 -6.37 -4.61
C TYR A 23 6.36 -6.90 -5.08
N GLU A 24 6.30 -8.21 -5.34
CA GLU A 24 5.08 -8.95 -5.63
C GLU A 24 4.92 -10.14 -4.67
N GLY A 25 3.90 -10.13 -3.83
CA GLY A 25 3.62 -11.24 -2.91
C GLY A 25 3.01 -12.46 -3.60
N LYS A 26 2.56 -13.44 -2.82
CA LYS A 26 1.88 -14.61 -3.37
C LYS A 26 0.45 -14.26 -3.79
N ARG A 27 -0.05 -14.92 -4.83
CA ARG A 27 -1.47 -14.83 -5.18
C ARG A 27 -2.28 -15.58 -4.13
N ARG A 28 -3.19 -14.88 -3.46
CA ARG A 28 -4.08 -15.41 -2.42
C ARG A 28 -5.47 -15.63 -2.99
N TRP A 29 -6.21 -16.56 -2.40
CA TRP A 29 -7.64 -16.72 -2.70
C TRP A 29 -8.45 -15.55 -2.15
N PHE A 30 -8.18 -15.17 -0.90
CA PHE A 30 -8.86 -14.07 -0.22
C PHE A 30 -8.11 -12.76 -0.41
N ARG A 31 -8.85 -11.73 -0.85
CA ARG A 31 -8.30 -10.38 -1.10
C ARG A 31 -7.70 -9.75 0.15
N GLY A 32 -8.34 -9.92 1.30
CA GLY A 32 -7.86 -9.38 2.58
C GLY A 32 -6.45 -9.87 2.93
N ASN A 33 -6.13 -11.14 2.65
CA ASN A 33 -4.80 -11.68 2.92
C ASN A 33 -3.73 -11.03 2.04
N ALA A 34 -4.04 -10.74 0.77
CA ALA A 34 -3.12 -10.02 -0.10
C ALA A 34 -2.89 -8.57 0.38
N VAL A 35 -3.91 -7.92 0.94
CA VAL A 35 -3.79 -6.58 1.53
C VAL A 35 -2.90 -6.61 2.78
N ILE A 36 -3.08 -7.60 3.66
CA ILE A 36 -2.24 -7.79 4.85
C ILE A 36 -0.77 -7.97 4.44
N ASP A 37 -0.49 -8.82 3.45
CA ASP A 37 0.87 -9.05 2.93
C ASP A 37 1.53 -7.73 2.45
N VAL A 38 0.78 -6.85 1.75
CA VAL A 38 1.30 -5.51 1.35
C VAL A 38 1.58 -4.64 2.55
N ILE A 39 0.65 -4.58 3.51
CA ILE A 39 0.77 -3.73 4.70
C ILE A 39 2.00 -4.14 5.50
N GLU A 40 2.19 -5.43 5.74
CA GLU A 40 3.34 -5.97 6.45
C GLU A 40 4.65 -5.60 5.74
N HIS A 41 4.72 -5.82 4.43
CA HIS A 41 5.88 -5.43 3.63
C HIS A 41 6.16 -3.92 3.72
N CYS A 42 5.13 -3.07 3.60
CA CYS A 42 5.26 -1.62 3.66
C CYS A 42 5.63 -1.13 5.07
N GLN A 43 5.18 -1.80 6.13
CA GLN A 43 5.56 -1.46 7.50
C GLN A 43 7.04 -1.72 7.77
N LEU A 44 7.56 -2.83 7.25
CA LEU A 44 8.97 -3.22 7.37
C LEU A 44 9.89 -2.35 6.51
N THR A 45 9.54 -2.15 5.24
CA THR A 45 10.40 -1.47 4.27
C THR A 45 10.20 0.04 4.19
N LYS A 46 9.13 0.57 4.83
CA LYS A 46 8.66 1.96 4.69
C LYS A 46 8.29 2.35 3.25
N HIS A 47 8.21 1.38 2.33
CA HIS A 47 7.78 1.60 0.96
C HIS A 47 6.27 1.84 0.87
N LYS A 48 5.81 2.25 -0.32
CA LYS A 48 4.41 2.55 -0.58
C LYS A 48 3.77 1.48 -1.46
N PRO A 49 2.52 1.09 -1.16
CA PRO A 49 1.75 0.20 -2.03
C PRO A 49 1.55 0.81 -3.42
N VAL A 50 1.37 -0.05 -4.42
CA VAL A 50 0.90 0.39 -5.74
C VAL A 50 -0.51 1.01 -5.61
N GLY A 51 -0.77 2.09 -6.35
CA GLY A 51 -2.08 2.77 -6.37
C GLY A 51 -2.30 3.82 -5.27
N LEU A 52 -1.41 3.93 -4.28
CA LEU A 52 -1.38 5.08 -3.38
C LEU A 52 -0.47 6.16 -3.98
N PRO A 53 -0.95 7.42 -4.14
CA PRO A 53 -0.07 8.50 -4.58
C PRO A 53 1.07 8.64 -3.57
N ALA A 54 2.30 8.83 -4.05
CA ALA A 54 3.38 9.29 -3.21
C ALA A 54 2.89 10.60 -2.58
N ARG A 55 2.62 10.58 -1.28
CA ARG A 55 2.15 11.75 -0.57
C ARG A 55 3.27 12.79 -0.73
N LYS A 56 3.11 13.73 -1.67
CA LYS A 56 3.91 14.95 -1.68
C LYS A 56 3.62 15.53 -0.30
N SER A 57 4.58 15.44 0.62
CA SER A 57 4.53 16.27 1.81
C SER A 57 4.35 17.67 1.28
N GLN A 58 3.15 18.24 1.42
CA GLN A 58 2.98 19.68 1.43
C GLN A 58 3.76 20.16 2.65
N LEU A 59 5.08 20.23 2.51
CA LEU A 59 5.81 21.43 2.90
C LEU A 59 5.27 22.53 1.98
N GLN A 60 4.08 23.04 2.30
CA GLN A 60 3.81 24.43 2.02
C GLN A 60 4.49 25.17 3.16
N ALA A 61 5.77 25.46 2.91
CA ALA A 61 6.37 26.67 3.43
C ALA A 61 5.55 27.84 2.86
N LEU A 62 4.96 28.62 3.76
CA LEU A 62 4.84 30.09 3.78
C LEU A 62 3.77 30.48 4.80
#